data_AF-A0A0T9FYG1-F1
#
_entry.id   AF-A0A0T9FYG1-F1
#
_cell.length_a   1.000
_cell.length_b   1.000
_cell.length_c   1.000
_cell.angle_alpha   90.00
_cell.angle_beta   90.00
_cell.angle_gamma   90.00
#
_symmetry.space_group_name_H-M   'P 1'
#
loop_
_entity.id
_entity.type
_entity.pdbx_description
1 polymer ?
#
loop_
_entity_poly.entity_id
_entity_poly.type
_entity_poly.pdbx_seq_one_letter_code
_entity_poly.pdbx_strand_id
1 'polypeptide(L)'
;MFAAGDVAAARMDDEHLSVMSCQHGRPMGRYAGCNVINDLFDQPLLALRIPWYVTVLDLGSAGAVYTEGWERKVVSQGAPAKTTKQSINTRRIYPPLNGSRADLLAAAAPRVQPRP
;
A
#
# COMPACT_ATOMS: atom_id res chain seq x y z
N MET A 1 -9.28 -12.25 16.17
CA MET A 1 -8.77 -10.87 16.41
C MET A 1 -8.11 -10.39 15.12
N PHE A 2 -8.43 -9.18 14.66
CA PHE A 2 -7.86 -8.57 13.45
C PHE A 2 -6.98 -7.37 13.81
N ALA A 3 -5.84 -7.22 13.14
CA ALA A 3 -4.91 -6.11 13.33
C ALA A 3 -4.42 -5.59 11.97
N ALA A 4 -4.08 -4.31 11.89
CA ALA A 4 -3.61 -3.68 10.67
C ALA A 4 -2.68 -2.51 10.96
N GLY A 5 -1.96 -2.05 9.93
CA GLY A 5 -1.03 -0.93 10.05
C GLY A 5 0.24 -1.32 10.79
N ASP A 6 0.83 -0.34 11.46
CA ASP A 6 2.18 -0.46 12.03
C ASP A 6 2.26 -1.38 13.27
N VAL A 7 1.12 -1.77 13.84
CA VAL A 7 1.04 -2.69 14.98
C VAL A 7 0.96 -4.17 14.55
N ALA A 8 0.87 -4.45 13.25
CA ALA A 8 0.66 -5.79 12.71
C ALA A 8 1.86 -6.27 11.89
N ALA A 9 2.19 -7.56 12.04
CA ALA A 9 3.11 -8.28 11.18
C ALA A 9 2.35 -9.33 10.38
N ALA A 10 2.33 -9.19 9.05
CA ALA A 10 1.68 -10.13 8.14
C ALA A 10 2.68 -10.62 7.09
N ARG A 11 2.55 -11.89 6.66
CA ARG A 11 3.33 -12.42 5.54
C ARG A 11 2.86 -11.76 4.24
N MET A 12 3.72 -10.98 3.62
CA MET A 12 3.42 -10.31 2.34
C MET A 12 3.65 -11.24 1.16
N ASP A 13 4.62 -12.15 1.32
CA ASP A 13 4.85 -13.30 0.45
C ASP A 13 5.30 -14.52 1.28
N ASP A 14 5.90 -15.53 0.65
CA ASP A 14 6.29 -16.77 1.33
C ASP A 14 7.51 -16.58 2.24
N GLU A 15 8.30 -15.54 1.98
CA GLU A 15 9.60 -15.31 2.62
C GLU A 15 9.57 -14.09 3.55
N HIS A 16 8.77 -13.06 3.22
CA HIS A 16 8.88 -11.74 3.82
C HIS A 16 7.67 -11.36 4.67
N LEU A 17 7.96 -10.82 5.86
CA LEU A 17 6.98 -10.12 6.70
C LEU A 17 6.83 -8.66 6.27
N SER A 18 5.68 -8.08 6.57
CA SER A 18 5.40 -6.68 6.37
C SER A 18 6.38 -5.79 7.15
N VAL A 19 6.88 -4.76 6.48
CA VAL A 19 7.53 -3.61 7.13
C VAL A 19 6.54 -2.48 7.39
N MET A 20 6.78 -1.70 8.45
CA MET A 20 6.04 -0.48 8.81
C MET A 20 6.11 0.53 7.66
N SER A 21 5.04 0.58 6.86
CA SER A 21 5.00 1.37 5.64
C SER A 21 3.55 1.60 5.20
N CYS A 22 3.29 2.75 4.58
CA CYS A 22 2.00 3.00 3.93
C CYS A 22 1.67 1.98 2.84
N GLN A 23 2.70 1.37 2.20
CA GLN A 23 2.52 0.34 1.19
C GLN A 23 1.80 -0.88 1.77
N HIS A 24 2.23 -1.36 2.94
CA HIS A 24 1.62 -2.53 3.57
C HIS A 24 0.41 -2.15 4.44
N GLY A 25 0.50 -1.06 5.20
CA GLY A 25 -0.53 -0.65 6.15
C GLY A 25 -1.87 -0.32 5.49
N ARG A 26 -1.87 0.35 4.33
CA ARG A 26 -3.12 0.73 3.63
C ARG A 26 -3.92 -0.50 3.14
N PRO A 27 -3.33 -1.46 2.39
CA PRO A 27 -4.01 -2.71 2.06
C PRO A 27 -4.38 -3.53 3.30
N MET A 28 -3.50 -3.62 4.31
CA MET A 28 -3.82 -4.32 5.57
C MET A 28 -5.14 -3.83 6.17
N GLY A 29 -5.36 -2.52 6.25
CA GLY A 29 -6.61 -1.97 6.78
C GLY A 29 -7.84 -2.39 5.97
N ARG A 30 -7.76 -2.36 4.63
CA ARG A 30 -8.88 -2.77 3.76
C ARG A 30 -9.20 -4.26 3.90
N TYR A 31 -8.17 -5.11 3.95
CA TYR A 31 -8.33 -6.56 4.10
C TYR A 31 -8.83 -6.92 5.49
N ALA A 32 -8.27 -6.33 6.55
CA ALA A 32 -8.71 -6.57 7.92
C ALA A 32 -10.18 -6.15 8.11
N GLY A 33 -10.56 -4.95 7.65
CA GLY A 33 -11.95 -4.49 7.74
C GLY A 33 -12.93 -5.37 6.95
N CYS A 34 -12.56 -5.81 5.74
CA CYS A 34 -13.39 -6.74 4.97
C CYS A 34 -13.49 -8.10 5.67
N ASN A 35 -12.39 -8.61 6.22
CA ASN A 35 -12.35 -9.91 6.88
C ASN A 35 -13.12 -9.93 8.21
N VAL A 36 -13.21 -8.80 8.93
CA VAL A 36 -14.10 -8.69 10.11
C VAL A 36 -15.55 -8.98 9.71
N ILE A 37 -16.01 -8.45 8.58
CA ILE A 37 -17.36 -8.71 8.08
C ILE A 37 -17.50 -10.13 7.56
N ASN A 38 -16.50 -10.65 6.83
CA ASN A 38 -16.54 -12.03 6.36
C ASN A 38 -16.63 -13.02 7.54
N ASP A 39 -15.83 -12.82 8.58
CA ASP A 39 -15.86 -13.62 9.82
C ASP A 39 -17.25 -13.56 10.50
N LEU A 40 -17.87 -12.37 10.56
CA LEU A 40 -19.20 -12.19 11.13
C LEU A 40 -20.31 -12.94 10.38
N PHE A 41 -20.14 -13.17 9.07
CA PHE A 41 -21.13 -13.81 8.19
C PHE A 41 -20.68 -15.19 7.67
N ASP A 42 -19.73 -15.83 8.35
CA ASP A 42 -19.18 -17.15 7.99
C ASP A 42 -18.70 -17.24 6.52
N GLN A 43 -18.21 -16.13 5.97
CA GLN A 43 -17.63 -16.05 4.64
C GLN A 43 -16.11 -16.30 4.66
N PRO A 44 -15.52 -16.79 3.55
CA PRO A 44 -14.08 -17.00 3.47
C PRO A 44 -13.26 -15.73 3.74
N LEU A 45 -12.17 -15.88 4.50
CA LEU A 45 -11.21 -14.80 4.75
C LEU A 45 -10.32 -14.57 3.52
N LEU A 46 -10.02 -13.30 3.23
CA LEU A 46 -9.14 -12.90 2.14
C LEU A 46 -7.69 -12.82 2.63
N ALA A 47 -6.78 -13.49 1.93
CA ALA A 47 -5.35 -13.40 2.17
C ALA A 47 -4.76 -12.16 1.48
N LEU A 48 -4.08 -11.29 2.25
CA LEU A 48 -3.31 -10.20 1.69
C LEU A 48 -1.95 -10.71 1.22
N ARG A 49 -1.64 -10.51 -0.07
CA ARG A 49 -0.31 -10.78 -0.64
C ARG A 49 0.19 -9.59 -1.45
N ILE A 50 1.43 -9.19 -1.20
CA ILE A 50 2.13 -8.11 -1.88
C ILE A 50 3.58 -8.58 -2.14
N PRO A 51 3.84 -9.40 -3.18
CA PRO A 51 5.16 -9.98 -3.46
C PRO A 51 6.15 -8.98 -4.09
N TRP A 52 6.05 -7.70 -3.75
CA TRP A 52 6.97 -6.66 -4.19
C TRP A 52 7.07 -5.55 -3.13
N TYR A 53 8.22 -4.90 -3.08
CA TYR A 53 8.43 -3.74 -2.21
C TYR A 53 8.97 -2.56 -3.01
N VAL A 54 8.42 -1.37 -2.77
CA VAL A 54 8.89 -0.13 -3.36
C VAL A 54 9.21 0.90 -2.29
N THR A 55 10.22 1.72 -2.55
CA THR A 55 10.51 2.89 -1.71
C THR A 55 10.91 4.04 -2.62
N VAL A 56 10.29 5.20 -2.41
CA VAL A 56 10.69 6.45 -3.07
C VAL A 56 11.08 7.45 -2.00
N LEU A 57 12.39 7.59 -1.80
CA LEU A 57 12.98 8.49 -0.80
C LEU A 57 13.11 9.88 -1.41
N ASP A 58 12.40 10.84 -0.84
CA ASP A 58 12.49 12.24 -1.22
C ASP A 58 13.80 12.87 -0.68
N LEU A 59 14.53 13.58 -1.54
CA LEU A 59 15.80 14.25 -1.21
C LEU A 59 15.70 15.77 -1.32
N GLY A 60 14.51 16.34 -1.13
CA GLY A 60 14.29 17.78 -1.22
C GLY A 60 14.46 18.32 -2.64
N SER A 61 15.27 19.36 -2.81
CA SER A 61 15.60 19.97 -4.10
C SER A 61 16.49 19.09 -4.99
N ALA A 62 17.19 18.10 -4.41
CA ALA A 62 18.01 17.15 -5.16
C ALA A 62 17.19 16.06 -5.88
N GLY A 63 15.85 16.08 -5.76
CA GLY A 63 14.96 15.10 -6.37
C GLY A 63 14.59 13.98 -5.40
N ALA A 64 14.63 12.74 -5.86
CA ALA A 64 14.34 11.55 -5.06
C ALA A 64 15.11 10.32 -5.57
N VAL A 65 15.09 9.22 -4.81
CA VAL A 65 15.58 7.91 -5.24
C VAL A 65 14.44 6.90 -5.13
N TYR A 66 14.12 6.25 -6.25
CA TYR A 66 13.14 5.17 -6.33
C TYR A 66 13.87 3.82 -6.41
N THR A 67 13.60 2.96 -5.44
CA THR A 67 14.05 1.57 -5.39
C THR A 67 12.91 0.57 -5.46
N GLU A 68 13.18 -0.60 -6.04
CA GLU A 68 12.28 -1.76 -6.06
C GLU A 68 12.95 -3.01 -5.50
N GLY A 69 12.12 -3.94 -5.04
CA GLY A 69 12.55 -5.22 -4.48
C GLY A 69 13.00 -5.09 -3.02
N TRP A 70 13.16 -6.25 -2.38
CA TRP A 70 13.65 -6.34 -1.00
C TRP A 70 15.13 -5.94 -0.91
N GLU A 71 15.87 -6.12 -2.00
CA GLU A 71 17.26 -5.72 -2.23
C GLU A 71 17.41 -4.23 -2.53
N ARG A 72 16.29 -3.50 -2.70
CA ARG A 72 16.25 -2.05 -2.94
C ARG A 72 17.08 -1.61 -4.16
N LYS A 73 16.93 -2.30 -5.29
CA LYS A 73 17.57 -1.91 -6.55
C LYS A 73 17.07 -0.54 -6.98
N VAL A 74 17.98 0.41 -7.24
CA VAL A 74 17.63 1.73 -7.78
C VAL A 74 17.10 1.59 -9.21
N VAL A 75 15.89 2.10 -9.45
CA VAL A 75 15.23 2.07 -10.78
C VAL A 75 15.03 3.45 -11.37
N SER A 76 15.03 4.51 -10.55
CA SER A 76 14.94 5.90 -11.00
C SER A 76 15.51 6.84 -9.93
N GLN A 77 16.03 7.99 -10.35
CA GLN A 77 16.61 8.99 -9.45
C GLN A 77 16.38 10.42 -9.96
N GLY A 78 16.60 11.42 -9.11
CA GLY A 78 16.46 12.83 -9.45
C GLY A 78 15.02 13.26 -9.65
N ALA A 79 14.77 14.14 -10.62
CA ALA A 79 13.45 14.71 -10.89
C ALA A 79 12.38 13.67 -11.30
N PRO A 80 12.67 12.67 -12.14
CA PRO A 80 11.68 11.62 -12.46
C PRO A 80 11.18 10.86 -11.23
N ALA A 81 12.08 10.45 -10.34
CA ALA A 81 11.70 9.79 -9.09
C ALA A 81 10.90 10.73 -8.16
N LYS A 82 11.23 12.03 -8.15
CA LYS A 82 10.49 13.05 -7.40
C LYS A 82 9.05 13.17 -7.91
N THR A 83 8.84 13.18 -9.23
CA THR A 83 7.51 13.18 -9.84
C THR A 83 6.71 11.95 -9.42
N THR A 84 7.32 10.76 -9.41
CA THR A 84 6.69 9.54 -8.89
C THR A 84 6.30 9.70 -7.43
N LYS A 85 7.19 10.21 -6.57
CA LYS A 85 6.91 10.46 -5.15
C LYS A 85 5.73 11.40 -4.95
N GLN A 86 5.70 12.50 -5.70
CA GLN A 86 4.62 13.48 -5.66
C GLN A 86 3.29 12.85 -6.08
N SER A 87 3.26 12.08 -7.18
CA SER A 87 2.07 11.34 -7.61
C SER A 87 1.54 10.39 -6.53
N ILE A 88 2.44 9.64 -5.87
CA ILE A 88 2.08 8.77 -4.75
C ILE A 88 1.45 9.60 -3.62
N ASN A 89 2.18 10.62 -3.16
CA ASN A 89 1.83 11.39 -1.97
C ASN A 89 0.65 12.34 -2.15
N THR A 90 0.23 12.66 -3.37
CA THR A 90 -0.85 13.63 -3.64
C THR A 90 -2.06 13.02 -4.32
N ARG A 91 -1.93 11.82 -4.90
CA ARG A 91 -3.01 11.17 -5.65
C ARG A 91 -3.22 9.72 -5.22
N ARG A 92 -2.17 8.90 -5.33
CA ARG A 92 -2.30 7.44 -5.18
C ARG A 92 -2.73 7.00 -3.77
N ILE A 93 -2.26 7.71 -2.74
CA ILE A 93 -2.55 7.33 -1.35
C ILE A 93 -3.89 7.86 -0.81
N TYR A 94 -4.43 8.92 -1.43
CA TYR A 94 -5.66 9.55 -1.01
C TYR A 94 -6.90 8.88 -1.63
N PRO A 95 -8.05 8.94 -0.93
CA PRO A 95 -9.33 8.57 -1.53
C PRO A 95 -9.74 9.56 -2.64
N PRO A 96 -10.69 9.19 -3.52
CA PRO A 96 -11.28 10.11 -4.48
C PRO A 96 -11.80 11.39 -3.82
N LEU A 97 -11.44 12.56 -4.37
CA LEU A 97 -11.78 13.87 -3.80
C LEU A 97 -13.14 14.42 -4.27
N ASN A 98 -13.86 13.66 -5.11
CA ASN A 98 -15.12 14.10 -5.71
C ASN A 98 -16.33 14.02 -4.75
N GLY A 99 -16.15 13.52 -3.53
CA GLY A 99 -17.23 13.37 -2.54
C GLY A 99 -18.28 12.29 -2.87
N SER A 100 -18.09 11.53 -3.96
CA SER A 100 -19.01 10.47 -4.36
C SER A 100 -18.93 9.30 -3.38
N ARG A 101 -20.04 9.00 -2.71
CA ARG A 101 -20.14 7.84 -1.80
C ARG A 101 -19.77 6.54 -2.51
N ALA A 102 -20.22 6.36 -3.74
CA ALA A 102 -19.94 5.16 -4.53
C ALA A 102 -18.43 5.01 -4.79
N ASP A 103 -17.76 6.10 -5.17
CA ASP A 103 -16.34 6.07 -5.49
C ASP A 103 -15.47 5.88 -4.25
N LEU A 104 -15.87 6.47 -3.12
CA LEU A 104 -15.22 6.28 -1.83
C LEU A 104 -15.28 4.81 -1.38
N LEU A 105 -16.46 4.18 -1.51
CA LEU A 105 -16.64 2.76 -1.19
C LEU A 105 -15.86 1.86 -2.15
N ALA A 106 -15.87 2.17 -3.45
CA ALA A 106 -15.10 1.43 -4.44
C ALA A 106 -13.58 1.51 -4.16
N ALA A 107 -13.08 2.68 -3.74
CA ALA A 107 -11.67 2.88 -3.38
C ALA A 107 -11.26 2.14 -2.08
N ALA A 108 -12.22 1.72 -1.26
CA ALA A 108 -11.99 0.95 -0.03
C ALA A 108 -11.93 -0.57 -0.27
N ALA A 109 -12.25 -1.06 -1.48
CA ALA A 109 -12.23 -2.48 -1.79
C ALA A 109 -10.88 -3.15 -1.44
N PRO A 110 -10.86 -4.41 -0.95
CA PRO A 110 -9.65 -5.14 -0.58
C PRO A 110 -8.84 -5.57 -1.82
N ARG A 111 -8.32 -4.58 -2.55
CA ARG A 111 -7.50 -4.74 -3.75
C ARG A 111 -6.18 -4.02 -3.56
N VAL A 112 -5.10 -4.73 -3.88
CA VAL A 112 -3.74 -4.18 -3.88
C VAL A 112 -3.57 -3.37 -5.16
N GLN A 113 -3.12 -2.13 -5.02
CA GLN A 113 -2.76 -1.30 -6.18
C GLN A 113 -1.39 -1.79 -6.71
N PRO A 114 -1.16 -1.80 -8.04
CA PRO A 114 0.14 -2.17 -8.59
C PRO A 114 1.24 -1.22 -8.10
N ARG A 115 2.50 -1.48 -8.43
CA ARG A 115 3.58 -0.51 -8.21
C ARG A 115 3.44 0.72 -9.11
N PRO A 116 3.99 1.89 -8.73
CA PRO A 116 3.99 3.11 -9.53
C PRO A 116 4.84 3.06 -10.78
#